data_AF-A0A965SUS2-F1
#
_entry.id   AF-A0A965SUS2-F1
#
_cell.length_a   1.000
_cell.length_b   1.000
_cell.length_c   1.000
_cell.angle_alpha   90.00
_cell.angle_beta   90.00
_cell.angle_gamma   90.00
#
_symmetry.space_group_name_H-M   'P 1'
#
loop_
_entity.id
_entity.type
_entity.pdbx_description
1 polymer ?
#
loop_
_entity_poly.entity_id
_entity_poly.type
_entity_poly.pdbx_seq_one_letter_code
_entity_poly.pdbx_strand_id
1 'polypeptide(L)'
;MFQGASAINLDVKGRMSVPARHRDALKTESLGAVTLTKHPDGCLLLFPKIEWEEFRLKISKLPMEAHWWRRIFLGNASEVEMDGSGRILISPELRAASGIERDIILLGMGSHLEIWDASTYASKEQFAISQGMPEALRQFTF
;
A
#
# COMPACT_ATOMS: atom_id res chain seq x y z
N MET A 1 7.84 -6.75 -10.06
CA MET A 1 7.74 -7.26 -8.67
C MET A 1 8.38 -6.28 -7.71
N PHE A 2 7.62 -5.78 -6.73
CA PHE A 2 8.03 -4.83 -5.71
C PHE A 2 8.56 -5.54 -4.47
N GLN A 3 9.74 -5.16 -3.96
CA GLN A 3 10.30 -5.73 -2.74
C GLN A 3 11.12 -4.72 -1.93
N GLY A 4 11.23 -5.00 -0.62
CA GLY A 4 12.05 -4.24 0.33
C GLY A 4 11.32 -3.05 0.96
N ALA A 5 11.92 -2.51 2.02
CA ALA A 5 11.40 -1.37 2.77
C ALA A 5 12.08 -0.06 2.36
N SER A 6 11.41 1.08 2.51
CA SER A 6 11.96 2.42 2.31
C SER A 6 11.31 3.40 3.27
N ALA A 7 12.10 4.06 4.10
CA ALA A 7 11.66 5.20 4.89
C ALA A 7 11.58 6.43 3.99
N ILE A 8 10.43 7.11 4.00
CA ILE A 8 10.16 8.28 3.16
C ILE A 8 9.43 9.32 4.01
N ASN A 9 9.76 10.60 3.83
CA ASN A 9 8.98 11.68 4.40
C ASN A 9 8.06 12.25 3.33
N LEU A 10 6.80 12.45 3.69
CA LEU A 10 5.87 13.22 2.87
C LEU A 10 6.28 14.68 2.82
N ASP A 11 6.09 15.30 1.66
CA ASP A 11 6.25 16.74 1.55
C ASP A 11 5.07 17.49 2.19
N VAL A 12 5.18 18.82 2.26
CA VAL A 12 4.16 19.71 2.86
C VAL A 12 2.78 19.55 2.20
N LYS A 13 2.73 19.11 0.94
CA LYS A 13 1.48 18.89 0.18
C LYS A 13 0.95 17.46 0.33
N GLY A 14 1.62 16.58 1.09
CA GLY A 14 1.24 15.18 1.24
C GLY A 14 1.69 14.29 0.07
N ARG A 15 2.72 14.70 -0.68
CA ARG A 15 3.26 13.89 -1.77
C ARG A 15 4.38 12.99 -1.28
N MET A 16 4.35 11.75 -1.72
CA MET A 16 5.39 10.75 -1.52
C MET A 16 6.29 10.68 -2.75
N SER A 17 7.60 10.71 -2.56
CA SER A 17 8.57 10.42 -3.62
C SER A 17 8.71 8.92 -3.82
N VAL A 18 8.46 8.42 -5.03
CA VAL A 18 8.62 7.00 -5.34
C VAL A 18 10.12 6.66 -5.42
N PRO A 19 10.62 5.68 -4.63
CA PRO A 19 12.01 5.24 -4.71
C PRO A 19 12.40 4.80 -6.11
N ALA A 20 13.62 5.13 -6.55
CA ALA A 20 14.08 4.87 -7.92
C ALA A 20 13.90 3.39 -8.34
N ARG A 21 14.16 2.46 -7.41
CA ARG A 21 13.99 1.00 -7.63
C ARG A 21 12.57 0.55 -8.02
N HIS A 22 11.55 1.32 -7.65
CA HIS A 22 10.15 1.02 -7.97
C HIS A 22 9.59 1.87 -9.11
N ARG A 23 10.29 2.95 -9.47
CA ARG A 23 9.79 3.97 -10.40
C ARG A 23 9.63 3.42 -11.81
N ASP A 24 10.60 2.65 -12.31
CA ASP A 24 10.54 2.12 -13.68
C ASP A 24 9.46 1.06 -13.82
N ALA A 25 9.35 0.16 -12.83
CA ALA A 25 8.27 -0.83 -12.77
C ALA A 25 6.88 -0.16 -12.73
N LEU A 26 6.69 0.84 -11.86
CA LEU A 26 5.44 1.58 -11.80
C LEU A 26 5.16 2.32 -13.12
N LYS A 27 6.14 2.96 -13.76
CA LYS A 27 5.91 3.62 -15.05
C LYS A 27 5.45 2.66 -16.14
N THR A 28 6.08 1.50 -16.24
CA THR A 28 5.75 0.49 -17.27
C THR A 28 4.39 -0.18 -16.99
N GLU A 29 4.12 -0.56 -15.74
CA GLU A 29 2.94 -1.35 -15.37
C GLU A 29 1.69 -0.49 -15.11
N SER A 30 1.84 0.82 -14.90
CA SER A 30 0.73 1.71 -14.49
C SER A 30 0.08 2.46 -15.64
N LEU A 31 0.60 2.40 -16.86
CA LEU A 31 0.05 3.12 -18.03
C LEU A 31 -0.25 4.61 -17.75
N GLY A 32 0.56 5.25 -16.88
CA GLY A 32 0.41 6.65 -16.47
C GLY A 32 -0.29 6.88 -15.12
N ALA A 33 -1.03 5.91 -14.56
CA ALA A 33 -1.79 6.10 -13.33
C ALA A 33 -1.74 4.88 -12.39
N VAL A 34 -1.57 5.14 -11.10
CA VAL A 34 -1.58 4.13 -10.03
C VAL A 34 -2.86 4.25 -9.23
N THR A 35 -3.26 3.16 -8.57
CA THR A 35 -4.43 3.18 -7.68
C THR A 35 -4.00 3.09 -6.23
N LEU A 36 -4.49 4.02 -5.41
CA LEU A 36 -4.40 3.99 -3.96
C LEU A 36 -5.71 3.49 -3.37
N THR A 37 -5.65 2.63 -2.36
CA THR A 37 -6.83 2.25 -1.56
C THR A 37 -6.46 1.95 -0.11
N LYS A 38 -7.46 1.77 0.75
CA LYS A 38 -7.27 1.45 2.18
C LYS A 38 -7.12 -0.04 2.40
N HIS A 39 -6.32 -0.41 3.39
CA HIS A 39 -6.30 -1.73 4.00
C HIS A 39 -6.76 -1.67 5.46
N PRO A 40 -7.57 -2.62 5.95
CA PRO A 40 -8.06 -2.59 7.33
C PRO A 40 -6.97 -2.79 8.38
N ASP A 41 -5.76 -3.23 8.02
CA ASP A 41 -4.63 -3.25 8.95
C ASP A 41 -4.09 -1.84 9.27
N GLY A 42 -4.61 -0.79 8.62
CA GLY A 42 -4.24 0.60 8.89
C GLY A 42 -3.19 1.17 7.92
N CYS A 43 -3.04 0.58 6.74
CA CYS A 43 -2.15 1.07 5.70
C CYS A 43 -2.91 1.45 4.42
N LEU A 44 -2.21 2.08 3.50
CA LEU A 44 -2.68 2.27 2.14
C LEU A 44 -1.99 1.26 1.22
N LEU A 45 -2.75 0.70 0.29
CA LEU A 45 -2.22 -0.10 -0.80
C LEU A 45 -2.03 0.78 -2.02
N LEU A 46 -0.91 0.62 -2.69
CA LEU A 46 -0.59 1.24 -3.97
C LEU A 46 -0.37 0.16 -5.02
N PHE A 47 -1.22 0.16 -6.04
CA PHE A 47 -1.18 -0.78 -7.15
C PHE A 47 -0.82 -0.07 -8.46
N PRO A 48 0.02 -0.69 -9.31
CA PRO A 48 -0.02 -0.39 -10.73
C PRO A 48 -1.38 -0.80 -11.32
N LYS A 49 -1.78 -0.15 -12.42
CA LYS A 49 -3.07 -0.36 -13.09
C LYS A 49 -3.38 -1.83 -13.33
N ILE A 50 -2.44 -2.60 -13.88
CA ILE A 50 -2.66 -4.00 -14.24
C ILE A 50 -3.01 -4.85 -13.01
N GLU A 51 -2.22 -4.73 -11.93
CA GLU A 51 -2.44 -5.46 -10.68
C GLU A 51 -3.72 -5.03 -9.97
N TRP A 52 -4.06 -3.74 -10.04
CA TRP A 52 -5.32 -3.23 -9.51
C TRP A 52 -6.53 -3.88 -10.20
N GLU A 53 -6.50 -4.03 -11.52
CA GLU A 53 -7.59 -4.64 -12.28
C GLU A 53 -7.83 -6.11 -11.88
N GLU A 54 -6.75 -6.85 -11.63
CA GLU A 54 -6.88 -8.22 -11.11
C GLU A 54 -7.41 -8.26 -9.68
N PHE A 55 -6.89 -7.39 -8.80
CA PHE A 55 -7.32 -7.31 -7.41
C PHE A 55 -8.79 -6.89 -7.30
N ARG A 56 -9.19 -5.82 -8.00
CA ARG A 56 -10.57 -5.29 -7.96
C ARG A 56 -11.57 -6.33 -8.44
N LEU A 57 -11.22 -7.17 -9.43
CA LEU A 57 -12.09 -8.23 -9.94
C LEU A 57 -12.31 -9.34 -8.91
N LYS A 58 -11.28 -9.67 -8.12
CA LYS A 58 -11.40 -10.62 -7.01
C LYS A 58 -12.32 -10.06 -5.93
N ILE A 59 -12.12 -8.79 -5.56
CA ILE A 59 -12.94 -8.11 -4.54
C ILE A 59 -14.40 -7.94 -5.00
N SER A 60 -14.66 -7.62 -6.27
CA SER A 60 -16.02 -7.41 -6.78
C SER A 60 -16.86 -8.70 -6.76
N LYS A 61 -16.21 -9.86 -6.87
CA LYS A 61 -16.83 -11.19 -6.80
C LYS A 61 -17.06 -11.70 -5.38
N LEU A 62 -16.67 -10.94 -4.35
CA LEU A 62 -16.93 -11.32 -2.97
C LEU A 62 -18.44 -11.42 -2.68
N PRO A 63 -18.87 -12.37 -1.83
CA PRO A 63 -20.27 -12.60 -1.54
C PRO A 63 -20.87 -11.45 -0.71
N MET A 64 -22.19 -11.46 -0.52
CA MET A 64 -22.91 -10.33 0.08
C MET A 64 -22.48 -10.05 1.52
N GLU A 65 -22.15 -11.10 2.26
CA GLU A 65 -21.68 -11.07 3.64
C GLU A 65 -20.38 -10.25 3.77
N ALA A 66 -19.56 -10.21 2.72
CA ALA A 66 -18.31 -9.45 2.66
C ALA A 66 -18.48 -8.03 2.06
N HIS A 67 -19.69 -7.45 2.06
CA HIS A 67 -19.94 -6.12 1.51
C HIS A 67 -19.08 -5.01 2.15
N TRP A 68 -18.73 -5.11 3.44
CA TRP A 68 -17.84 -4.14 4.08
C TRP A 68 -16.43 -4.16 3.49
N TRP A 69 -15.90 -5.33 3.13
CA TRP A 69 -14.61 -5.47 2.45
C TRP A 69 -14.63 -4.82 1.07
N ARG A 70 -15.73 -4.98 0.33
CA ARG A 70 -15.95 -4.28 -0.94
C ARG A 70 -15.94 -2.75 -0.75
N ARG A 71 -16.59 -2.23 0.30
CA ARG A 71 -16.57 -0.79 0.63
C ARG A 71 -15.18 -0.29 1.01
N ILE A 72 -14.44 -1.04 1.82
CA ILE A 72 -13.09 -0.68 2.26
C ILE A 72 -12.16 -0.59 1.06
N PHE A 73 -12.08 -1.65 0.24
CA PHE A 73 -11.15 -1.71 -0.88
C PHE A 73 -11.61 -0.95 -2.12
N LEU A 74 -12.84 -1.13 -2.58
CA LEU A 74 -13.30 -0.48 -3.82
C LEU A 74 -13.82 0.93 -3.57
N GLY A 75 -14.53 1.13 -2.46
CA GLY A 75 -15.13 2.42 -2.13
C GLY A 75 -14.12 3.51 -1.77
N ASN A 76 -12.90 3.14 -1.35
CA ASN A 76 -11.82 4.08 -1.07
C ASN A 76 -10.72 4.06 -2.14
N ALA A 77 -10.94 3.35 -3.25
CA ALA A 77 -9.98 3.34 -4.35
C ALA A 77 -9.96 4.70 -5.05
N SER A 78 -8.77 5.26 -5.22
CA SER A 78 -8.53 6.52 -5.92
C SER A 78 -7.39 6.33 -6.91
N GLU A 79 -7.67 6.66 -8.17
CA GLU A 79 -6.65 6.71 -9.21
C GLU A 79 -5.87 8.03 -9.09
N VAL A 80 -4.55 7.93 -9.09
CA VAL A 80 -3.64 9.06 -8.95
C VAL A 80 -2.52 8.95 -9.98
N GLU A 81 -2.12 10.09 -10.53
CA GLU A 81 -1.03 10.17 -11.48
C GLU A 81 0.30 10.46 -10.76
N MET A 82 1.38 9.93 -11.32
CA MET A 82 2.73 10.26 -10.88
C MET A 82 3.19 11.54 -11.57
N ASP A 83 3.64 12.53 -10.81
CA ASP A 83 4.14 13.77 -11.38
C ASP A 83 5.47 13.55 -12.14
N GLY A 84 5.89 14.55 -12.93
CA GLY A 84 7.14 14.46 -13.71
C GLY A 84 8.41 14.23 -12.88
N SER A 85 8.36 14.48 -11.56
CA SER A 85 9.45 14.21 -10.62
C SER A 85 9.37 12.84 -9.95
N GLY A 86 8.38 12.02 -10.30
CA GLY A 86 8.19 10.70 -9.73
C GLY A 86 7.50 10.71 -8.37
N ARG A 87 6.68 11.72 -8.06
CA ARG A 87 5.93 11.80 -6.80
C ARG A 87 4.46 11.50 -7.00
N ILE A 88 3.83 10.98 -5.95
CA ILE A 88 2.42 10.65 -5.91
C ILE A 88 1.77 11.43 -4.78
N LEU A 89 0.63 12.06 -5.04
CA LEU A 89 -0.16 12.73 -4.02
C LEU A 89 -0.99 11.71 -3.25
N ILE A 90 -0.84 11.68 -1.92
CA ILE A 90 -1.74 10.94 -1.04
C ILE A 90 -2.80 11.91 -0.55
N SER A 91 -4.07 11.63 -0.89
CA SER A 91 -5.16 12.53 -0.54
C SER A 91 -5.27 12.71 0.98
N PRO A 92 -5.73 13.87 1.48
CA PRO A 92 -5.97 14.08 2.91
C PRO A 92 -6.87 13.01 3.54
N GLU A 93 -7.88 12.54 2.82
CA GLU A 93 -8.84 11.53 3.28
C GLU A 93 -8.19 10.16 3.46
N LEU A 94 -7.29 9.77 2.55
CA LEU A 94 -6.54 8.52 2.66
C LEU A 94 -5.51 8.60 3.79
N ARG A 95 -4.84 9.73 3.95
CA ARG A 95 -3.92 9.96 5.07
C ARG A 95 -4.62 9.88 6.41
N ALA A 96 -5.72 10.61 6.58
CA ALA A 96 -6.51 10.60 7.81
C ALA A 96 -7.01 9.19 8.16
N ALA A 97 -7.40 8.40 7.16
CA ALA A 97 -7.91 7.06 7.38
C ALA A 97 -6.84 6.01 7.70
N SER A 98 -5.57 6.27 7.36
CA SER A 98 -4.42 5.39 7.63
C SER A 98 -3.52 5.91 8.75
N GLY A 99 -3.88 7.03 9.39
CA GLY A 99 -3.07 7.66 10.42
C GLY A 99 -1.73 8.21 9.91
N ILE A 100 -1.58 8.42 8.60
CA ILE A 100 -0.34 8.90 8.00
C ILE A 100 -0.20 10.41 8.22
N GLU A 101 0.85 10.81 8.93
CA GLU A 101 1.19 12.22 9.11
C GLU A 101 2.29 12.67 8.14
N ARG A 102 3.53 12.28 8.42
CA ARG A 102 4.73 12.74 7.69
C ARG A 102 5.68 11.60 7.38
N ASP A 103 6.07 10.83 8.38
CA ASP A 103 7.08 9.79 8.24
C ASP A 103 6.40 8.47 7.89
N ILE A 104 6.72 7.94 6.72
CA ILE A 104 6.11 6.72 6.21
C ILE A 104 7.15 5.65 5.93
N ILE A 105 6.70 4.40 5.97
CA ILE A 105 7.45 3.27 5.43
C ILE A 105 6.70 2.72 4.21
N LEU A 106 7.43 2.58 3.11
CA LEU A 106 6.96 1.97 1.88
C LEU A 106 7.51 0.54 1.79
N LEU A 107 6.62 -0.44 1.70
CA LEU A 107 6.98 -1.86 1.66
C LEU A 107 6.57 -2.47 0.32
N GLY A 108 7.50 -3.14 -0.35
CA GLY A 108 7.20 -3.94 -1.53
C GLY A 108 6.69 -5.32 -1.18
N MET A 109 5.45 -5.63 -1.60
CA MET A 109 4.73 -6.87 -1.30
C MET A 109 4.54 -7.77 -2.53
N GLY A 110 5.46 -7.69 -3.49
CA GLY A 110 5.40 -8.43 -4.74
C GLY A 110 4.58 -7.72 -5.81
N SER A 111 3.25 -7.81 -5.75
CA SER A 111 2.33 -7.22 -6.74
C SER A 111 1.97 -5.76 -6.48
N HIS A 112 2.17 -5.29 -5.25
CA HIS A 112 1.79 -3.96 -4.83
C HIS A 112 2.76 -3.42 -3.79
N LEU A 113 2.55 -2.16 -3.44
CA LEU A 113 3.28 -1.48 -2.38
C LEU A 113 2.31 -1.17 -1.24
N GLU A 114 2.78 -1.30 0.00
CA GLU A 114 2.07 -0.81 1.18
C GLU A 114 2.70 0.49 1.66
N ILE A 115 1.87 1.44 2.04
CA ILE A 115 2.26 2.73 2.61
C ILE A 115 1.70 2.78 4.02
N TRP A 116 2.61 2.87 4.98
CA TRP A 116 2.27 2.91 6.40
C TRP A 116 2.79 4.19 7.03
N ASP A 117 2.11 4.65 8.08
CA ASP A 117 2.76 5.48 9.07
C ASP A 117 3.91 4.71 9.73
N ALA A 118 5.09 5.33 9.81
CA ALA A 118 6.31 4.64 10.25
C ALA A 118 6.21 4.16 11.70
N SER A 119 5.60 4.94 12.59
CA SER A 119 5.46 4.60 14.01
C SER A 119 4.45 3.46 14.23
N THR A 120 3.35 3.51 13.48
CA THR A 120 2.30 2.50 13.50
C THR A 120 2.82 1.15 12.99
N TYR A 121 3.59 1.16 11.90
CA TYR A 121 4.21 -0.04 11.38
C TYR A 121 5.18 -0.67 12.38
N ALA A 122 6.12 0.12 12.92
CA ALA A 122 7.11 -0.38 13.88
C ALA A 122 6.44 -1.02 15.12
N SER A 123 5.36 -0.41 15.62
CA SER A 123 4.58 -0.94 16.75
C SER A 123 3.91 -2.28 16.41
N LYS A 124 3.32 -2.39 15.21
CA LYS A 124 2.68 -3.63 14.73
C LYS A 124 3.69 -4.74 14.45
N GLU A 125 4.83 -4.40 13.86
CA GLU A 125 5.93 -5.34 13.61
C GLU A 125 6.46 -5.91 14.93
N GLN A 126 6.74 -5.04 15.91
CA GLN A 126 7.21 -5.47 17.23
C GLN A 126 6.18 -6.33 17.96
N PHE A 127 4.89 -5.95 17.86
CA PHE A 127 3.81 -6.77 18.41
C PHE A 127 3.75 -8.15 17.75
N ALA A 128 3.81 -8.24 16.42
CA ALA A 128 3.81 -9.50 15.69
C ALA A 128 5.01 -10.40 16.08
N ILE A 129 6.21 -9.83 16.20
CA ILE A 129 7.41 -10.55 16.67
C ILE A 129 7.19 -11.09 18.09
N SER A 130 6.57 -10.31 18.97
CA SER A 130 6.30 -10.72 20.36
C SER A 130 5.36 -11.93 20.48
N GLN A 131 4.50 -12.15 19.49
CA GLN A 131 3.60 -13.32 19.45
C GLN A 131 4.33 -14.61 19.03
N GLY A 132 5.60 -14.50 18.64
CA GLY A 132 6.39 -15.63 18.16
C GLY A 132 6.07 -15.99 16.71
N MET A 133 6.87 -16.93 16.18
CA MET A 133 6.76 -17.35 14.79
C MET A 133 5.47 -18.16 14.56
N PRO A 134 4.62 -17.76 13.59
CA PRO A 134 3.41 -18.50 13.26
C PRO A 134 3.67 -19.95 12.86
N GLU A 135 2.71 -20.83 13.12
CA GLU A 135 2.80 -22.25 12.77
C GLU A 135 3.01 -22.47 11.27
N ALA A 136 2.42 -21.62 10.43
CA ALA A 136 2.61 -21.65 8.98
C ALA A 136 4.09 -21.56 8.57
N LEU A 137 4.93 -20.90 9.39
CA LEU A 137 6.34 -20.75 9.11
C LEU A 137 7.22 -21.86 9.73
N ARG A 138 6.71 -22.71 10.62
CA ARG A 138 7.51 -23.74 11.32
C ARG A 138 8.17 -24.76 10.39
N GLN A 139 7.63 -24.92 9.19
CA GLN A 139 8.15 -25.82 8.14
C GLN A 139 9.24 -25.18 7.28
N PHE A 140 9.48 -23.88 7.44
CA PHE A 140 10.61 -23.18 6.82
C PHE A 140 11.78 -23.24 7.80
N THR A 141 12.65 -24.23 7.62
CA THR A 141 13.96 -24.27 8.27
C THR A 141 14.88 -23.29 7.53
N PHE A 142 15.38 -22.27 8.21
CA PHE A 142 16.36 -21.33 7.68
C PHE A 142 17.77 -21.73 8.14
#